data_AF-A0A7C4WM20-F1
#
_entry.id   AF-A0A7C4WM20-F1
#
_cell.length_a   1.000
_cell.length_b   1.000
_cell.length_c   1.000
_cell.angle_alpha   90.00
_cell.angle_beta   90.00
_cell.angle_gamma   90.00
#
_symmetry.space_group_name_H-M   'P 1'
#
loop_
_entity.id
_entity.type
_entity.pdbx_description
1 polymer ?
#
loop_
_entity_poly.entity_id
_entity_poly.type
_entity_poly.pdbx_seq_one_letter_code
_entity_poly.pdbx_strand_id
1 'polypeptide(L)'
;MVTVYDVPADVLIKRLAEELKENFPEVTPPPWAMFVKTGCFKERIPENPDWWYIRVASILRKLYVKGPLGVSRLATEYGGRKRGRRRPPHFRKAGRNHIRKILQQLEKSGLVYKVDKKGRNLTPKAVGFLDSLATEIVREYRSSAVSST
;
A
#
# COMPACT_ATOMS: atom_id res chain seq x y z
N MET A 1 0.70 -5.57 -23.35
CA MET A 1 0.18 -5.91 -22.01
C MET A 1 0.44 -4.70 -21.13
N VAL A 2 -0.61 -4.13 -20.54
CA VAL A 2 -0.47 -2.99 -19.62
C VAL A 2 -0.09 -3.54 -18.25
N THR A 3 0.89 -2.92 -17.61
CA THR A 3 1.40 -3.32 -16.30
C THR A 3 1.27 -2.18 -15.30
N VAL A 4 1.52 -2.49 -14.02
CA VAL A 4 1.56 -1.49 -12.94
C VAL A 4 2.57 -0.36 -13.18
N TYR A 5 3.55 -0.57 -14.07
CA TYR A 5 4.55 0.44 -14.43
C TYR A 5 3.99 1.54 -15.34
N ASP A 6 2.93 1.23 -16.11
CA ASP A 6 2.40 2.11 -17.15
C ASP A 6 1.36 3.11 -16.61
N VAL A 7 1.00 3.00 -15.32
CA VAL A 7 -0.04 3.80 -14.67
C VAL A 7 0.55 4.70 -13.58
N PRO A 8 0.10 5.98 -13.48
CA PRO A 8 0.46 6.85 -12.37
C PRO A 8 0.15 6.22 -11.01
N ALA A 9 1.13 6.25 -10.11
CA ALA A 9 1.04 5.58 -8.81
C ALA A 9 -0.15 6.06 -7.97
N ASP A 10 -0.44 7.36 -7.99
CA ASP A 10 -1.48 7.95 -7.16
C ASP A 10 -2.87 7.48 -7.55
N VAL A 11 -3.12 7.32 -8.85
CA VAL A 11 -4.41 6.89 -9.40
C VAL A 11 -4.60 5.41 -9.12
N LEU A 12 -3.57 4.60 -9.38
CA LEU A 12 -3.60 3.17 -9.09
C LEU A 12 -3.84 2.89 -7.61
N ILE A 13 -3.21 3.63 -6.71
CA ILE A 13 -3.38 3.44 -5.25
C ILE A 13 -4.80 3.80 -4.81
N LYS A 14 -5.39 4.86 -5.36
CA LYS A 14 -6.76 5.27 -5.01
C LYS A 14 -7.78 4.21 -5.46
N ARG A 15 -7.75 3.84 -6.74
CA ARG A 15 -8.67 2.82 -7.30
C ARG A 15 -8.50 1.47 -6.60
N LEU A 16 -7.26 1.06 -6.37
CA LEU A 16 -6.96 -0.18 -5.65
C LEU A 16 -7.48 -0.15 -4.21
N ALA A 17 -7.48 1.02 -3.54
CA ALA A 17 -8.02 1.14 -2.20
C ALA A 17 -9.55 0.97 -2.17
N GLU A 18 -10.27 1.46 -3.18
CA GLU A 18 -11.71 1.27 -3.35
C GLU A 18 -12.04 -0.20 -3.59
N GLU A 19 -11.36 -0.83 -4.56
CA GLU A 19 -11.56 -2.25 -4.89
C GLU A 19 -11.22 -3.18 -3.72
N LEU A 20 -10.22 -2.82 -2.90
CA LEU A 20 -9.91 -3.57 -1.67
C LEU A 20 -10.99 -3.43 -0.60
N LYS A 21 -11.69 -2.30 -0.58
CA LYS A 21 -12.79 -2.05 0.37
C LYS A 21 -14.03 -2.86 0.00
N GLU A 22 -14.30 -2.99 -1.30
CA GLU A 22 -15.47 -3.71 -1.81
C GLU A 22 -15.27 -5.22 -1.86
N ASN A 23 -14.12 -5.69 -2.38
CA ASN A 23 -13.95 -7.10 -2.73
C ASN A 23 -13.31 -7.95 -1.62
N PHE A 24 -12.66 -7.36 -0.62
CA PHE A 24 -11.85 -8.09 0.35
C PHE A 24 -12.25 -7.80 1.80
N PRO A 25 -13.24 -8.53 2.36
CA PRO A 25 -13.68 -8.36 3.75
C PRO A 25 -12.60 -8.74 4.78
N GLU A 26 -11.58 -9.48 4.37
CA GLU A 26 -10.47 -9.86 5.25
C GLU A 26 -9.48 -8.71 5.53
N VAL A 27 -9.45 -7.69 4.66
CA VAL A 27 -8.59 -6.51 4.81
C VAL A 27 -9.34 -5.43 5.62
N THR A 28 -9.92 -5.84 6.74
CA THR A 28 -10.62 -4.93 7.64
C THR A 28 -9.64 -4.17 8.54
N PRO A 29 -9.82 -2.86 8.73
CA PRO A 29 -9.01 -2.10 9.68
C PRO A 29 -9.26 -2.65 11.09
N PRO A 30 -8.20 -2.99 11.85
CA PRO A 30 -8.34 -3.34 13.26
C PRO A 30 -8.93 -2.16 14.07
N PRO A 31 -9.61 -2.40 15.20
CA PRO A 31 -10.26 -1.34 15.98
C PRO A 31 -9.32 -0.19 16.38
N TRP A 32 -8.05 -0.50 16.66
CA TRP A 32 -7.05 0.49 17.04
C TRP A 32 -6.57 1.36 15.87
N ALA A 33 -6.81 0.99 14.61
CA ALA A 33 -6.28 1.69 13.44
C ALA A 33 -6.75 3.15 13.33
N MET A 34 -7.94 3.46 13.84
CA MET A 34 -8.47 4.83 13.85
C MET A 34 -7.80 5.75 14.86
N PHE A 35 -7.17 5.20 15.90
CA PHE A 35 -6.66 5.98 17.03
C PHE A 35 -5.13 6.12 17.00
N VAL A 36 -4.44 5.44 16.08
CA VAL A 36 -2.98 5.40 16.08
C VAL A 36 -2.36 6.27 14.99
N LYS A 37 -1.19 6.82 15.32
CA LYS A 37 -0.28 7.36 14.33
C LYS A 37 0.46 6.25 13.59
N THR A 38 0.82 6.54 12.35
CA THR A 38 1.52 5.60 11.45
C THR A 38 2.99 5.41 11.81
N GLY A 39 3.62 6.40 12.44
CA GLY A 39 5.02 6.33 12.84
C GLY A 39 5.37 7.30 13.94
N CYS A 40 6.52 7.09 14.58
CA CYS A 40 6.99 7.93 15.68
C CYS A 40 7.42 9.34 15.22
N PHE A 41 7.52 9.56 13.90
CA PHE A 41 7.85 10.83 13.26
C PHE A 41 6.62 11.65 12.88
N LYS A 42 5.41 11.08 12.96
CA LYS A 42 4.16 11.83 12.80
C LYS A 42 3.67 12.33 14.15
N GLU A 43 3.13 13.55 14.16
CA GLU A 43 2.56 14.18 15.35
C GLU A 43 1.07 13.86 15.48
N ARG A 44 0.33 13.92 14.35
CA ARG A 44 -1.10 13.63 14.27
C ARG A 44 -1.39 12.28 13.62
N ILE A 45 -2.60 11.80 13.86
CA ILE A 45 -3.22 10.62 13.21
C ILE A 45 -3.49 10.97 11.73
N PRO A 46 -3.55 10.00 10.81
CA PRO A 46 -3.97 10.26 9.43
C PRO A 46 -5.36 10.91 9.37
N GLU A 47 -5.50 11.94 8.53
CA GLU A 47 -6.77 12.65 8.33
C GLU A 47 -7.80 11.82 7.57
N ASN A 48 -7.33 10.98 6.63
CA ASN A 48 -8.21 10.08 5.89
C ASN A 48 -8.57 8.86 6.77
N PRO A 49 -9.86 8.60 7.05
CA PRO A 49 -10.28 7.44 7.82
C PRO A 49 -9.95 6.11 7.11
N ASP A 50 -9.96 6.09 5.78
CA ASP A 50 -9.65 4.93 4.94
C ASP A 50 -8.13 4.77 4.69
N TRP A 51 -7.28 5.38 5.51
CA TRP A 51 -5.82 5.31 5.35
C TRP A 51 -5.28 3.86 5.38
N TRP A 52 -5.99 2.94 6.03
CA TRP A 52 -5.62 1.52 6.07
C TRP A 52 -5.60 0.91 4.68
N TYR A 53 -6.68 1.11 3.90
CA TYR A 53 -6.82 0.61 2.54
C TYR A 53 -5.78 1.23 1.60
N ILE A 54 -5.55 2.54 1.72
CA ILE A 54 -4.49 3.24 0.97
C ILE A 54 -3.11 2.64 1.29
N ARG A 55 -2.86 2.31 2.57
CA ARG A 55 -1.61 1.66 2.99
C ARG A 55 -1.48 0.27 2.39
N VAL A 56 -2.56 -0.51 2.35
CA VAL A 56 -2.60 -1.85 1.77
C VAL A 56 -2.30 -1.78 0.27
N ALA A 57 -3.00 -0.90 -0.46
CA ALA A 57 -2.78 -0.65 -1.87
C ALA A 57 -1.32 -0.24 -2.17
N SER A 58 -0.76 0.66 -1.36
CA SER A 58 0.64 1.06 -1.46
C SER A 58 1.62 -0.09 -1.24
N ILE A 59 1.34 -1.00 -0.29
CA ILE A 59 2.18 -2.17 -0.02
C ILE A 59 2.14 -3.15 -1.20
N LEU A 60 0.95 -3.43 -1.74
CA LEU A 60 0.80 -4.32 -2.91
C LEU A 60 1.59 -3.79 -4.10
N ARG A 61 1.46 -2.50 -4.43
CA ARG A 61 2.25 -1.87 -5.49
C ARG A 61 3.76 -1.97 -5.23
N LYS A 62 4.20 -1.75 -3.99
CA LYS A 62 5.64 -1.85 -3.65
C LYS A 62 6.17 -3.29 -3.75
N LEU A 63 5.37 -4.29 -3.41
CA LEU A 63 5.73 -5.70 -3.58
C LEU A 63 5.87 -6.05 -5.06
N TYR A 64 4.99 -5.53 -5.92
CA TYR A 64 5.09 -5.70 -7.37
C TYR A 64 6.39 -5.12 -7.92
N VAL A 65 6.72 -3.88 -7.55
CA VAL A 65 7.87 -3.15 -8.12
C VAL A 65 9.21 -3.61 -7.55
N LYS A 66 9.30 -3.86 -6.23
CA LYS A 66 10.57 -4.14 -5.55
C LYS A 66 10.79 -5.63 -5.28
N GLY A 67 9.83 -6.49 -5.63
CA GLY A 67 9.87 -7.92 -5.36
C GLY A 67 9.68 -8.24 -3.87
N PRO A 68 10.37 -9.27 -3.34
CA PRO A 68 10.12 -9.74 -1.98
C PRO A 68 10.56 -8.72 -0.94
N LEU A 69 9.61 -8.25 -0.12
CA LEU A 69 9.86 -7.28 0.94
C LEU A 69 9.53 -7.83 2.32
N GLY A 70 10.39 -7.48 3.29
CA GLY A 70 10.16 -7.68 4.71
C GLY A 70 9.61 -6.43 5.40
N VAL A 71 9.06 -6.62 6.59
CA VAL A 71 8.51 -5.55 7.43
C VAL A 71 9.54 -4.44 7.71
N SER A 72 10.82 -4.79 7.90
CA SER A 72 11.88 -3.80 8.17
C SER A 72 12.19 -2.90 6.97
N ARG A 73 12.16 -3.46 5.76
CA ARG A 73 12.37 -2.71 4.50
C ARG A 73 11.19 -1.77 4.27
N LEU A 74 9.96 -2.27 4.37
CA LEU A 74 8.74 -1.45 4.30
C LEU A 74 8.72 -0.34 5.37
N ALA A 75 9.16 -0.63 6.60
CA ALA A 75 9.23 0.39 7.65
C ALA A 75 10.28 1.49 7.36
N THR A 76 11.29 1.19 6.55
CA THR A 76 12.27 2.17 6.10
C THR A 76 11.69 3.01 4.96
N GLU A 77 11.01 2.37 4.01
CA GLU A 77 10.32 3.04 2.90
C GLU A 77 9.24 4.02 3.35
N TYR A 78 8.44 3.64 4.34
CA TYR A 78 7.41 4.51 4.94
C TYR A 78 7.96 5.38 6.07
N GLY A 79 9.27 5.33 6.34
CA GLY A 79 9.91 6.14 7.35
C GLY A 79 9.90 7.62 6.98
N GLY A 80 10.25 8.46 7.94
CA GLY A 80 10.24 9.90 7.73
C GLY A 80 11.17 10.64 8.67
N ARG A 81 11.34 11.93 8.39
CA ARG A 81 12.14 12.84 9.21
C ARG A 81 11.38 13.16 10.50
N LYS A 82 11.95 12.80 11.66
CA LYS A 82 11.40 13.19 12.97
C LYS A 82 12.07 14.47 13.44
N ARG A 83 11.28 15.51 13.67
CA ARG A 83 11.76 16.76 14.29
C ARG A 83 12.06 16.50 15.78
N GLY A 84 13.27 16.82 16.20
CA GLY A 84 13.62 16.93 17.62
C GLY A 84 13.23 18.32 18.13
N ARG A 85 12.96 18.45 19.44
CA ARG A 85 12.66 19.77 20.03
C ARG A 85 13.88 20.71 19.95
N ARG A 86 15.00 20.29 20.55
CA ARG A 86 16.27 21.04 20.60
C ARG A 86 17.37 20.40 19.73
N ARG A 87 17.19 19.17 19.28
CA ARG A 87 18.18 18.39 18.51
C ARG A 87 17.86 18.42 17.01
N PRO A 88 18.87 18.32 16.13
CA PRO A 88 18.66 18.22 14.69
C PRO A 88 17.70 17.09 14.31
N PRO A 89 16.99 17.24 13.18
CA PRO A 89 16.06 16.22 12.71
C PRO A 89 16.81 14.99 12.18
N HIS A 90 16.35 13.80 12.56
CA HIS A 90 16.90 12.53 12.08
C HIS A 90 15.82 11.66 11.44
N PHE A 91 16.23 10.80 10.53
CA PHE A 91 15.35 9.79 9.94
C PHE A 91 14.92 8.75 11.00
N ARG A 92 13.63 8.42 11.02
CA ARG A 92 13.07 7.36 11.85
C ARG A 92 12.15 6.46 11.01
N LYS A 93 12.24 5.16 11.26
CA LYS A 93 11.39 4.16 10.61
C LYS A 93 9.92 4.32 11.02
N ALA A 94 9.02 3.88 10.14
CA ALA A 94 7.59 3.79 10.43
C ALA A 94 7.28 2.74 11.51
N GLY A 95 6.07 2.84 12.06
CA GLY A 95 5.55 1.80 12.96
C GLY A 95 5.52 0.45 12.24
N ARG A 96 6.03 -0.60 12.88
CA ARG A 96 6.06 -1.94 12.25
C ARG A 96 4.76 -2.72 12.43
N ASN A 97 3.91 -2.31 13.37
CA ASN A 97 2.71 -3.05 13.74
C ASN A 97 1.67 -3.07 12.60
N HIS A 98 1.30 -1.89 12.08
CA HIS A 98 0.33 -1.80 10.99
C HIS A 98 0.81 -2.52 9.72
N ILE A 99 2.08 -2.36 9.33
CA ILE A 99 2.67 -3.07 8.18
C ILE A 99 2.58 -4.59 8.38
N ARG A 100 2.93 -5.10 9.56
CA ARG A 100 2.87 -6.53 9.85
C ARG A 100 1.43 -7.06 9.77
N LYS A 101 0.48 -6.33 10.35
CA LYS A 101 -0.94 -6.72 10.37
C LYS A 101 -1.55 -6.72 8.97
N ILE A 102 -1.23 -5.71 8.14
CA ILE A 102 -1.64 -5.67 6.73
C ILE A 102 -1.10 -6.89 5.98
N LEU A 103 0.19 -7.21 6.13
CA LEU A 103 0.76 -8.38 5.45
C LEU A 103 0.12 -9.70 5.91
N GLN A 104 -0.23 -9.81 7.19
CA GLN A 104 -0.95 -10.98 7.72
C GLN A 104 -2.37 -11.08 7.13
N GLN A 105 -3.07 -9.96 6.95
CA GLN A 105 -4.39 -9.93 6.31
C GLN A 105 -4.30 -10.31 4.83
N LEU A 106 -3.32 -9.77 4.11
CA LEU A 106 -3.08 -10.10 2.70
C LEU A 106 -2.65 -11.56 2.48
N GLU A 107 -2.01 -12.17 3.47
CA GLU A 107 -1.64 -13.59 3.47
C GLU A 107 -2.87 -14.48 3.66
N LYS A 108 -3.80 -14.08 4.55
CA LYS A 108 -5.10 -14.76 4.68
C LYS A 108 -5.93 -14.69 3.40
N SER A 109 -5.91 -13.53 2.73
CA SER A 109 -6.68 -13.31 1.51
C SER A 109 -6.07 -13.95 0.26
N GLY A 110 -4.92 -14.64 0.39
CA GLY A 110 -4.23 -15.32 -0.70
C GLY A 110 -3.60 -14.39 -1.75
N LEU A 111 -3.46 -13.10 -1.45
CA LEU A 111 -2.83 -12.13 -2.36
C LEU A 111 -1.30 -12.12 -2.21
N VAL A 112 -0.81 -12.52 -1.04
CA VAL A 112 0.61 -12.48 -0.69
C VAL A 112 1.03 -13.83 -0.13
N TYR A 113 2.21 -14.31 -0.51
CA TYR A 113 2.81 -15.52 0.05
C TYR A 113 4.17 -15.22 0.68
N LYS A 114 4.56 -16.08 1.63
CA LYS A 114 5.85 -15.99 2.31
C LYS A 114 6.95 -16.59 1.43
N VAL A 115 8.03 -15.82 1.23
CA VAL A 115 9.26 -16.32 0.59
C VAL A 115 10.28 -16.55 1.69
N ASP A 116 10.80 -17.78 1.77
CA ASP A 116 11.76 -18.13 2.82
C ASP A 116 12.97 -17.17 2.80
N LYS A 117 13.36 -16.69 3.99
CA LYS A 117 14.43 -15.72 4.26
C LYS A 117 14.34 -14.34 3.57
N LYS A 118 13.50 -14.14 2.55
CA LYS A 118 13.43 -12.90 1.74
C LYS A 118 12.22 -12.01 2.08
N GLY A 119 11.21 -12.54 2.75
CA GLY A 119 10.06 -11.77 3.22
C GLY A 119 8.75 -12.28 2.63
N ARG A 120 7.98 -11.41 1.98
CA ARG A 120 6.71 -11.75 1.33
C ARG A 120 6.74 -11.27 -0.11
N ASN A 121 6.07 -11.99 -1.00
CA ASN A 121 5.91 -11.65 -2.42
C ASN A 121 4.46 -11.83 -2.88
N LEU A 122 4.10 -11.22 -4.02
CA LEU A 122 2.74 -11.29 -4.58
C LEU A 122 2.46 -12.65 -5.22
N THR A 123 1.28 -13.21 -4.96
CA THR A 123 0.82 -14.41 -5.68
C THR A 123 0.50 -14.09 -7.15
N PRO A 124 0.51 -15.09 -8.06
CA PRO A 124 0.10 -14.90 -9.45
C PRO A 124 -1.30 -14.29 -9.58
N LYS A 125 -2.21 -14.67 -8.68
CA LYS A 125 -3.56 -14.08 -8.56
C LYS A 125 -3.51 -12.57 -8.31
N ALA A 126 -2.64 -12.12 -7.41
CA ALA A 126 -2.51 -10.71 -7.09
C ALA A 126 -1.83 -9.91 -8.22
N VAL A 127 -0.87 -10.51 -8.93
CA VAL A 127 -0.24 -9.91 -10.12
C VAL A 127 -1.30 -9.69 -11.20
N GLY A 128 -2.08 -10.72 -11.54
CA GLY A 128 -3.16 -10.61 -12.53
C GLY A 128 -4.22 -9.59 -12.14
N PHE A 129 -4.59 -9.52 -10.86
CA PHE A 129 -5.53 -8.51 -10.36
C PHE A 129 -5.02 -7.07 -10.55
N LEU A 130 -3.74 -6.83 -10.24
CA LEU A 130 -3.12 -5.50 -10.41
C LEU A 130 -3.00 -5.10 -11.89
N ASP A 131 -2.67 -6.04 -12.77
CA ASP A 131 -2.54 -5.79 -14.21
C ASP A 131 -3.91 -5.54 -14.87
N SER A 132 -4.95 -6.26 -14.43
CA SER A 132 -6.34 -6.00 -14.85
C SER A 132 -6.79 -4.60 -14.46
N LEU A 133 -6.53 -4.18 -13.22
CA LEU A 133 -6.83 -2.81 -12.77
C LEU A 133 -6.03 -1.76 -13.52
N ALA A 134 -4.76 -2.02 -13.80
CA ALA A 134 -3.94 -1.11 -14.61
C ALA A 134 -4.53 -0.94 -16.02
N THR A 135 -5.02 -2.02 -16.62
CA THR A 135 -5.66 -2.00 -17.95
C THR A 135 -6.95 -1.18 -17.94
N GLU A 136 -7.78 -1.33 -16.91
CA GLU A 136 -9.02 -0.57 -16.73
C GLU A 136 -8.73 0.94 -16.62
N ILE A 137 -7.76 1.32 -15.78
CA ILE A 137 -7.37 2.72 -15.59
C ILE A 137 -6.87 3.33 -16.92
N VAL A 138 -6.04 2.61 -17.68
CA VAL A 138 -5.56 3.11 -18.99
C VAL A 138 -6.71 3.29 -19.97
N ARG A 139 -7.70 2.38 -19.96
CA ARG A 139 -8.89 2.49 -20.80
C ARG A 139 -9.71 3.73 -20.45
N GLU A 140 -9.87 4.02 -19.16
CA GLU A 140 -10.59 5.21 -18.67
C GLU A 140 -9.86 6.52 -18.99
N TYR A 141 -8.52 6.53 -18.87
CA TYR A 141 -7.70 7.66 -19.32
C TYR A 141 -7.88 7.93 -20.81
N ARG A 142 -7.92 6.86 -21.62
CA ARG A 142 -8.12 6.97 -23.06
C ARG A 142 -9.52 7.48 -23.41
N SER A 143 -10.57 7.06 -22.71
CA SER A 143 -11.93 7.58 -22.94
C SER A 143 -12.09 9.02 -22.48
N SER A 144 -11.47 9.41 -21.36
CA SER A 144 -11.51 10.78 -20.85
C SER A 144 -10.83 11.78 -21.81
N ALA A 145 -9.73 11.35 -22.46
CA ALA A 145 -9.04 12.13 -23.48
C ALA A 145 -9.89 12.34 -24.75
N VAL A 146 -10.79 11.40 -25.09
CA VAL A 146 -11.70 11.51 -26.24
C VAL A 146 -12.91 12.40 -25.95
N SER A 147 -13.33 12.53 -24.69
CA SER A 147 -14.47 13.36 -24.30
C SER A 147 -14.14 14.85 -24.13
N SER A 148 -12.85 15.21 -24.18
CA SER A 148 -12.35 16.58 -23.99
C SER A 148 -11.93 17.28 -25.31
N THR A 149 -12.19 16.62 -26.44
CA THR A 149 -12.02 17.12 -27.82
C THR A 149 -13.36 17.22 -28.52
#